data_AF-A0A844ZZ24-F1
#
_entry.id   AF-A0A844ZZ24-F1
#
_cell.length_a   1.000
_cell.length_b   1.000
_cell.length_c   1.000
_cell.angle_alpha   90.00
_cell.angle_beta   90.00
_cell.angle_gamma   90.00
#
_symmetry.space_group_name_H-M   'P 1'
#
loop_
_entity.id
_entity.type
_entity.pdbx_description
1 polymer ?
#
loop_
_entity_poly.entity_id
_entity_poly.type
_entity_poly.pdbx_seq_one_letter_code
_entity_poly.pdbx_strand_id
1 'polypeptide(L)'
;MNAAGKQRASTRERRHRWYFRLMDLCLLAAAIGTADWLRDDVIGWKPWSDTNPVYLAVGTMALFFSFLVGPILILVRPLRDEYAEQLWKRTAEVMIYFVTLAPLAILAAAWANYLDLAPAAMDSALRPFDTRQPFFDFMWYAWMSLMLLFVGIFQFLRWKDSR
;
A
#
# COMPACT_ATOMS: atom_id res chain seq x y z
N MET A 1 -10.39 -40.95 11.51
CA MET A 1 -9.59 -39.74 11.20
C MET A 1 -8.39 -39.72 12.14
N ASN A 2 -7.18 -39.96 11.62
CA ASN A 2 -5.97 -40.16 12.46
C ASN A 2 -5.53 -38.87 13.14
N ALA A 3 -4.88 -38.96 14.31
CA ALA A 3 -4.40 -37.81 15.08
C ALA A 3 -3.51 -36.84 14.27
N ALA A 4 -2.72 -37.38 13.34
CA ALA A 4 -1.91 -36.60 12.39
C ALA A 4 -2.75 -35.72 11.45
N GLY A 5 -3.96 -36.14 11.08
CA GLY A 5 -4.88 -35.35 10.25
C GLY A 5 -5.45 -34.14 10.99
N LYS A 6 -5.78 -34.29 12.28
CA LYS A 6 -6.26 -33.19 13.12
C LYS A 6 -5.20 -32.10 13.33
N GLN A 7 -3.93 -32.49 13.54
CA GLN A 7 -2.82 -31.54 13.71
C GLN A 7 -2.50 -30.74 12.44
N ARG A 8 -2.61 -31.36 11.25
CA ARG A 8 -2.42 -30.64 9.98
C ARG A 8 -3.53 -29.62 9.71
N ALA A 9 -4.77 -29.95 10.05
CA ALA A 9 -5.91 -29.04 9.89
C ALA A 9 -5.79 -27.80 10.79
N SER A 10 -5.47 -27.98 12.08
CA SER A 10 -5.35 -26.85 13.02
C SER A 10 -4.20 -25.89 12.66
N THR A 11 -3.10 -26.42 12.13
CA THR A 11 -1.95 -25.60 11.71
C THR A 11 -2.28 -24.75 10.47
N ARG A 12 -3.04 -25.30 9.52
CA ARG A 12 -3.51 -24.56 8.32
C ARG A 12 -4.45 -23.43 8.71
N GLU A 13 -5.40 -23.70 9.61
CA GLU A 13 -6.35 -22.70 10.09
C GLU A 13 -5.66 -21.56 10.86
N ARG A 14 -4.64 -21.88 11.68
CA ARG A 14 -3.87 -20.87 12.41
C ARG A 14 -3.07 -19.97 11.46
N ARG A 15 -2.40 -20.55 10.46
CA ARG A 15 -1.67 -19.79 9.42
C ARG A 15 -2.58 -18.83 8.67
N HIS A 16 -3.78 -19.28 8.33
CA HIS A 16 -4.78 -18.47 7.63
C HIS A 16 -5.20 -17.23 8.42
N ARG A 17 -5.52 -17.40 9.71
CA ARG A 17 -5.86 -16.27 10.59
C ARG A 17 -4.71 -15.27 10.70
N TRP A 18 -3.47 -15.74 10.73
CA TRP A 18 -2.29 -14.88 10.77
C TRP A 18 -2.10 -14.07 9.49
N TYR A 19 -2.27 -14.69 8.32
CA TYR A 19 -2.16 -14.00 7.03
C TYR A 19 -3.10 -12.78 6.97
N PHE A 20 -4.37 -12.96 7.34
CA PHE A 20 -5.33 -11.86 7.32
C PHE A 20 -5.04 -10.79 8.39
N ARG A 21 -4.66 -11.19 9.61
CA ARG A 21 -4.27 -10.22 10.65
C ARG A 21 -3.06 -9.39 10.23
N LEU A 22 -2.06 -10.00 9.60
CA LEU A 22 -0.90 -9.28 9.11
C LEU A 22 -1.28 -8.35 7.95
N MET A 23 -2.18 -8.77 7.06
CA MET A 23 -2.71 -7.90 6.02
C MET A 23 -3.53 -6.72 6.58
N ASP A 24 -4.28 -6.93 7.67
CA ASP A 24 -5.02 -5.88 8.37
C ASP A 24 -4.05 -4.89 9.05
N LEU A 25 -2.94 -5.38 9.62
CA LEU A 25 -1.86 -4.53 10.14
C LEU A 25 -1.16 -3.74 9.03
N CYS A 26 -0.95 -4.33 7.85
CA CYS A 26 -0.43 -3.62 6.69
C CYS A 26 -1.38 -2.51 6.26
N LEU A 27 -2.70 -2.75 6.28
CA LEU A 27 -3.70 -1.72 5.98
C LEU A 27 -3.67 -0.58 7.00
N LEU A 28 -3.57 -0.90 8.29
CA LEU A 28 -3.46 0.10 9.34
C LEU A 28 -2.18 0.93 9.18
N ALA A 29 -1.05 0.29 8.92
CA ALA A 29 0.22 0.96 8.66
C ALA A 29 0.14 1.89 7.43
N ALA A 30 -0.47 1.41 6.35
CA ALA A 30 -0.77 2.18 5.15
C ALA A 30 -1.65 3.40 5.45
N ALA A 31 -2.71 3.23 6.25
CA ALA A 31 -3.62 4.31 6.64
C ALA A 31 -2.90 5.36 7.50
N ILE A 32 -2.06 4.92 8.45
CA ILE A 32 -1.23 5.83 9.26
C ILE A 32 -0.26 6.61 8.38
N GLY A 33 0.46 5.95 7.46
CA GLY A 33 1.38 6.61 6.55
C GLY A 33 0.68 7.60 5.61
N THR A 34 -0.51 7.25 5.12
CA THR A 34 -1.33 8.14 4.28
C THR A 34 -1.83 9.34 5.08
N ALA A 35 -2.26 9.13 6.32
CA ALA A 35 -2.70 10.21 7.20
C ALA A 35 -1.55 11.16 7.55
N ASP A 36 -0.33 10.63 7.77
CA ASP A 36 0.86 11.43 8.04
C ASP A 36 1.26 12.27 6.82
N TRP A 37 1.28 11.66 5.63
CA TRP A 37 1.51 12.37 4.37
C TRP A 37 0.47 13.48 4.14
N LEU A 38 -0.82 13.18 4.34
CA LEU A 38 -1.90 14.16 4.20
C LEU A 38 -1.74 15.30 5.22
N ARG A 39 -1.40 14.97 6.46
CA ARG A 39 -1.17 15.94 7.55
C ARG A 39 -0.05 16.92 7.18
N ASP A 40 1.07 16.40 6.68
CA ASP A 40 2.29 17.18 6.49
C ASP A 40 2.35 17.91 5.16
N ASP A 41 2.02 17.23 4.08
CA ASP A 41 2.22 17.75 2.72
C ASP A 41 0.97 18.45 2.16
N VAL A 42 -0.23 18.08 2.63
CA VAL A 42 -1.49 18.67 2.14
C VAL A 42 -2.03 19.71 3.12
N ILE A 43 -2.03 19.41 4.42
CA ILE A 43 -2.59 20.31 5.44
C ILE A 43 -1.51 21.25 6.02
N GLY A 44 -0.23 20.84 5.99
CA GLY A 44 0.87 21.62 6.57
C GLY A 44 0.85 21.66 8.10
N TRP A 45 0.13 20.75 8.76
CA TRP A 45 -0.04 20.73 10.21
C TRP A 45 1.00 19.84 10.87
N LYS A 46 2.05 20.42 11.48
CA LYS A 46 3.14 19.67 12.12
C LYS A 46 3.16 19.89 13.64
N PRO A 47 2.27 19.23 14.40
CA PRO A 47 2.20 19.38 15.86
C PRO A 47 3.38 18.71 16.59
N TRP A 48 4.08 17.79 15.94
CA TRP A 48 5.24 17.09 16.49
C TRP A 48 6.49 17.37 15.68
N SER A 49 7.63 17.42 16.35
CA SER A 49 8.94 17.44 15.69
C SER A 49 9.27 16.06 15.12
N ASP A 50 9.94 16.02 13.98
CA ASP A 50 10.48 14.81 13.34
C ASP A 50 11.47 14.03 14.24
N THR A 51 11.97 14.67 15.30
CA THR A 51 12.86 14.06 16.31
C THR A 51 12.11 13.42 17.48
N ASN A 52 10.78 13.54 17.54
CA ASN A 52 10.00 12.98 18.63
C ASN A 52 10.10 11.44 18.63
N PRO A 53 10.51 10.81 19.75
CA PRO A 53 10.75 9.37 19.78
C PRO A 53 9.48 8.54 19.53
N VAL A 54 8.30 9.05 19.90
CA VAL A 54 7.01 8.38 19.63
C VAL A 54 6.71 8.41 18.14
N TYR A 55 6.92 9.55 17.49
CA TYR A 55 6.75 9.70 16.05
C TYR A 55 7.67 8.74 15.28
N LEU A 56 8.95 8.70 15.65
CA LEU A 56 9.92 7.77 15.06
C LEU A 56 9.53 6.31 15.27
N ALA A 57 9.07 5.93 16.47
CA ALA A 57 8.63 4.56 16.75
C ALA A 57 7.43 4.15 15.89
N VAL A 58 6.39 4.99 15.83
CA VAL A 58 5.18 4.73 15.03
C VAL A 58 5.52 4.70 13.54
N GLY A 59 6.29 5.68 13.04
CA GLY A 59 6.74 5.74 11.65
C GLY A 59 7.56 4.50 11.26
N THR A 60 8.49 4.08 12.12
CA THR A 60 9.30 2.87 11.88
C THR A 60 8.43 1.62 11.82
N MET A 61 7.43 1.48 12.69
CA MET A 61 6.50 0.35 12.64
C MET A 61 5.65 0.38 11.36
N ALA A 62 5.12 1.55 10.99
CA ALA A 62 4.34 1.71 9.77
C ALA A 62 5.16 1.35 8.51
N LEU A 63 6.42 1.79 8.46
CA LEU A 63 7.36 1.43 7.42
C LEU A 63 7.67 -0.07 7.43
N PHE A 64 7.95 -0.67 8.58
CA PHE A 64 8.23 -2.11 8.68
C PHE A 64 7.10 -2.97 8.11
N PHE A 65 5.85 -2.67 8.48
CA PHE A 65 4.70 -3.41 7.95
C PHE A 65 4.49 -3.17 6.46
N SER A 66 4.64 -1.93 5.99
CA SER A 66 4.43 -1.57 4.58
C SER A 66 5.55 -2.08 3.66
N PHE A 67 6.81 -2.06 4.11
CA PHE A 67 7.99 -2.38 3.29
C PHE A 67 8.51 -3.79 3.44
N LEU A 68 8.35 -4.41 4.62
CA LEU A 68 8.86 -5.75 4.84
C LEU A 68 7.71 -6.76 4.83
N VAL A 69 6.70 -6.54 5.67
CA VAL A 69 5.62 -7.53 5.85
C VAL A 69 4.73 -7.61 4.62
N GLY A 70 4.26 -6.47 4.09
CA GLY A 70 3.39 -6.42 2.91
C GLY A 70 3.94 -7.19 1.71
N PRO A 71 5.15 -6.89 1.22
CA PRO A 71 5.76 -7.61 0.10
C PRO A 71 5.93 -9.10 0.35
N ILE A 72 6.33 -9.49 1.56
CA ILE A 72 6.45 -10.90 1.94
C ILE A 72 5.08 -11.59 1.85
N LEU A 73 4.00 -10.97 2.34
CA LEU A 73 2.66 -11.55 2.24
C LEU A 73 2.19 -11.69 0.79
N ILE A 74 2.53 -10.72 -0.07
CA ILE A 74 2.21 -10.76 -1.50
C ILE A 74 2.96 -11.92 -2.18
N LEU A 75 4.24 -12.11 -1.89
CA LEU A 75 5.10 -13.07 -2.58
C LEU A 75 4.96 -14.49 -2.03
N VAL A 76 4.80 -14.67 -0.72
CA VAL A 76 4.84 -15.98 -0.07
C VAL A 76 3.50 -16.72 -0.23
N ARG A 77 3.37 -17.41 -1.37
CA ARG A 77 2.24 -18.31 -1.71
C ARG A 77 1.88 -19.30 -0.58
N PRO A 78 2.82 -19.93 0.13
CA PRO A 78 2.47 -20.85 1.21
C PRO A 78 1.67 -20.22 2.36
N LEU A 79 1.67 -18.90 2.54
CA LEU A 79 0.83 -18.27 3.58
C LEU A 79 -0.63 -18.12 3.15
N ARG A 80 -0.91 -18.22 1.85
CA ARG A 80 -2.24 -18.06 1.26
C ARG A 80 -2.98 -19.40 1.21
N ASP A 81 -4.24 -19.37 1.62
CA ASP A 81 -5.18 -20.47 1.37
C ASP A 81 -5.92 -20.25 0.04
N GLU A 82 -6.76 -21.18 -0.38
CA GLU A 82 -7.48 -21.14 -1.66
C GLU A 82 -8.32 -19.85 -1.83
N TYR A 83 -9.05 -19.44 -0.79
CA TYR A 83 -9.78 -18.17 -0.81
C TYR A 83 -8.85 -16.95 -0.92
N ALA A 84 -7.76 -16.93 -0.14
CA ALA A 84 -6.79 -15.83 -0.18
C ALA A 84 -6.05 -15.76 -1.53
N GLU A 85 -5.81 -16.90 -2.17
CA GLU A 85 -5.23 -17.01 -3.50
C GLU A 85 -6.16 -16.46 -4.57
N GLN A 86 -7.46 -16.79 -4.51
CA GLN A 86 -8.46 -16.23 -5.42
C GLN A 86 -8.59 -14.71 -5.25
N LEU A 87 -8.57 -14.24 -4.00
CA LEU A 87 -8.63 -12.82 -3.68
C LEU A 87 -7.36 -12.09 -4.18
N TRP A 88 -6.19 -12.71 -4.00
CA TRP A 88 -4.92 -12.19 -4.50
C TRP A 88 -4.90 -12.07 -6.03
N LYS A 89 -5.42 -13.08 -6.76
CA LYS A 89 -5.52 -13.03 -8.23
C LYS A 89 -6.42 -11.89 -8.70
N ARG A 90 -7.61 -11.76 -8.10
CA ARG A 90 -8.54 -10.64 -8.38
C ARG A 90 -7.90 -9.28 -8.07
N THR A 91 -7.15 -9.20 -6.97
CA THR A 91 -6.39 -7.97 -6.62
C THR A 91 -5.34 -7.67 -7.69
N ALA A 92 -4.58 -8.67 -8.13
CA ALA A 92 -3.56 -8.51 -9.18
C ALA A 92 -4.16 -8.08 -10.53
N GLU A 93 -5.31 -8.63 -10.91
CA GLU A 93 -6.06 -8.20 -12.10
C GLU A 93 -6.44 -6.72 -12.02
N VAL A 94 -6.98 -6.27 -10.88
CA VAL A 94 -7.32 -4.85 -10.66
C VAL A 94 -6.06 -3.96 -10.67
N MET A 95 -4.97 -4.42 -10.05
CA MET A 95 -3.69 -3.72 -10.05
C MET A 95 -3.15 -3.50 -11.47
N ILE A 96 -3.31 -4.47 -12.38
CA ILE A 96 -2.89 -4.31 -13.78
C ILE A 96 -3.64 -3.15 -14.45
N TYR A 97 -4.95 -2.99 -14.19
CA TYR A 97 -5.70 -1.83 -14.70
C TYR A 97 -5.15 -0.52 -14.17
N PHE A 98 -4.80 -0.44 -12.87
CA PHE A 98 -4.19 0.77 -12.33
C PHE A 98 -2.80 1.03 -12.90
N VAL A 99 -1.92 0.03 -12.99
CA VAL A 99 -0.56 0.22 -13.52
C VAL A 99 -0.57 0.61 -15.00
N THR A 100 -1.56 0.13 -15.77
CA THR A 100 -1.69 0.47 -17.20
C THR A 100 -2.37 1.82 -17.42
N LEU A 101 -3.39 2.16 -16.63
CA LEU A 101 -4.15 3.40 -16.81
C LEU A 101 -3.55 4.60 -16.07
N ALA A 102 -2.88 4.38 -14.93
CA ALA A 102 -2.34 5.48 -14.12
C ALA A 102 -1.36 6.37 -14.89
N PRO A 103 -0.38 5.83 -15.67
CA PRO A 103 0.51 6.69 -16.47
C PRO A 103 -0.24 7.58 -17.46
N LEU A 104 -1.31 7.07 -18.07
CA LEU A 104 -2.15 7.84 -18.99
C LEU A 104 -2.95 8.93 -18.27
N ALA A 105 -3.51 8.61 -17.10
CA ALA A 105 -4.23 9.57 -16.27
C ALA A 105 -3.29 10.69 -15.76
N ILE A 106 -2.07 10.33 -15.33
CA ILE A 106 -1.03 11.27 -14.93
C ILE A 106 -0.66 12.19 -16.09
N LEU A 107 -0.41 11.63 -17.28
CA LEU A 107 -0.08 12.42 -18.47
C LEU A 107 -1.20 13.39 -18.83
N ALA A 108 -2.46 12.92 -18.79
CA ALA A 108 -3.62 13.75 -19.03
C ALA A 108 -3.75 14.88 -17.99
N ALA A 109 -3.52 14.58 -16.70
CA ALA A 109 -3.55 15.57 -15.63
C ALA A 109 -2.43 16.62 -15.76
N ALA A 110 -1.22 16.19 -16.13
CA ALA A 110 -0.10 17.09 -16.39
C ALA A 110 -0.39 18.00 -17.59
N TRP A 111 -0.98 17.44 -18.66
CA TRP A 111 -1.35 18.22 -19.84
C TRP A 111 -2.47 19.22 -19.55
N ALA A 112 -3.49 18.82 -18.78
CA ALA A 112 -4.55 19.72 -18.33
C ALA A 112 -3.99 20.88 -17.50
N ASN A 113 -3.09 20.61 -16.55
CA ASN A 113 -2.41 21.66 -15.77
C ASN A 113 -1.62 22.62 -16.66
N TYR A 114 -0.90 22.12 -17.66
CA TYR A 114 -0.15 22.95 -18.60
C TYR A 114 -1.05 23.91 -19.41
N LEU A 115 -2.28 23.49 -19.72
CA LEU A 115 -3.24 24.30 -20.47
C LEU A 115 -3.93 25.36 -19.61
N ASP A 116 -4.09 25.12 -18.31
CA ASP A 116 -4.88 25.96 -17.39
C ASP A 116 -4.02 26.91 -16.54
N LEU A 117 -2.79 26.51 -16.17
CA LEU A 117 -1.86 27.30 -15.37
C LEU A 117 -0.70 27.81 -16.23
N ALA A 118 -0.47 29.12 -16.22
CA ALA A 118 0.75 29.71 -16.77
C ALA A 118 1.99 28.94 -16.25
N PRO A 119 3.05 28.76 -17.07
CA PRO A 119 4.14 27.79 -16.87
C PRO A 119 4.97 27.91 -15.58
N ALA A 120 4.67 28.87 -14.71
CA ALA A 120 5.36 29.11 -13.45
C ALA A 120 4.82 28.32 -12.25
N ALA A 121 3.60 27.74 -12.34
CA ALA A 121 2.96 27.03 -11.23
C ALA A 121 2.80 25.54 -11.54
N MET A 122 3.92 24.84 -11.77
CA MET A 122 3.90 23.38 -11.70
C MET A 122 3.87 23.02 -10.21
N ASP A 123 2.65 23.00 -9.67
CA ASP A 123 2.34 22.87 -8.26
C ASP A 123 2.87 21.56 -7.68
N SER A 124 3.11 21.57 -6.37
CA SER A 124 3.54 20.47 -5.51
C SER A 124 2.84 19.12 -5.76
N ALA A 125 1.62 19.13 -6.30
CA ALA A 125 0.86 17.93 -6.68
C ALA A 125 1.50 17.09 -7.79
N LEU A 126 2.28 17.70 -8.69
CA LEU A 126 3.00 16.99 -9.77
C LEU A 126 4.45 16.67 -9.39
N ARG A 127 4.87 16.99 -8.17
CA ARG A 127 6.23 16.76 -7.65
C ARG A 127 6.71 15.30 -7.75
N PRO A 128 5.86 14.25 -7.63
CA PRO A 128 6.28 12.87 -7.89
C PRO A 128 6.72 12.59 -9.34
N PHE A 129 6.40 13.48 -10.29
CA PHE A 129 6.78 13.40 -11.71
C PHE A 129 7.87 14.40 -12.08
N ASP A 130 8.46 15.09 -11.09
CA ASP A 130 9.60 15.95 -11.31
C ASP A 130 10.81 15.08 -11.69
N THR A 131 11.27 15.22 -12.93
CA THR A 131 12.42 14.49 -13.48
C THR A 131 13.74 14.83 -12.79
N ARG A 132 13.76 15.83 -11.91
CA ARG A 132 14.91 16.20 -11.09
C ARG A 132 15.01 15.41 -9.79
N GLN A 133 14.03 14.58 -9.44
CA GLN A 133 14.12 13.74 -8.25
C GLN A 133 15.22 12.67 -8.39
N PRO A 134 15.94 12.35 -7.30
CA PRO A 134 16.82 11.20 -7.27
C PRO A 134 16.07 9.92 -7.64
N PHE A 135 16.69 9.09 -8.48
CA PHE A 135 16.09 7.84 -8.95
C PHE A 135 15.58 6.94 -7.81
N PHE A 136 16.33 6.88 -6.69
CA PHE A 136 15.95 6.08 -5.53
C PHE A 136 14.67 6.59 -4.84
N ASP A 137 14.48 7.91 -4.76
CA ASP A 137 13.29 8.51 -4.15
C ASP A 137 12.07 8.21 -5.02
N PHE A 138 12.21 8.32 -6.34
CA PHE A 138 11.15 7.96 -7.28
C PHE A 138 10.75 6.47 -7.15
N MET A 139 11.74 5.56 -7.13
CA MET A 139 11.47 4.14 -6.91
C MET A 139 10.80 3.88 -5.56
N TRP A 140 11.21 4.59 -4.52
CA TRP A 140 10.64 4.49 -3.18
C TRP A 140 9.16 4.88 -3.17
N TYR A 141 8.79 6.03 -3.73
CA TYR A 141 7.40 6.48 -3.81
C TYR A 141 6.54 5.55 -4.68
N ALA A 142 7.06 5.10 -5.82
CA ALA A 142 6.36 4.16 -6.69
C ALA A 142 6.08 2.84 -5.95
N TRP A 143 7.06 2.32 -5.21
CA TRP A 143 6.90 1.12 -4.41
C TRP A 143 5.86 1.28 -3.30
N MET A 144 5.93 2.37 -2.52
CA MET A 144 4.94 2.66 -1.48
C MET A 144 3.53 2.74 -2.04
N SER A 145 3.37 3.45 -3.16
CA SER A 145 2.08 3.61 -3.83
C SER A 145 1.52 2.27 -4.31
N LEU A 146 2.38 1.42 -4.86
CA LEU A 146 2.00 0.08 -5.33
C LEU A 146 1.58 -0.82 -4.16
N MET A 147 2.31 -0.80 -3.04
CA MET A 147 1.96 -1.55 -1.83
C MET A 147 0.65 -1.05 -1.22
N LEU A 148 0.49 0.27 -1.07
CA LEU A 148 -0.72 0.90 -0.55
C LEU A 148 -1.95 0.52 -1.38
N LEU A 149 -1.83 0.63 -2.71
CA LEU A 149 -2.88 0.28 -3.65
C LEU A 149 -3.24 -1.21 -3.58
N PHE A 150 -2.23 -2.09 -3.55
CA PHE A 150 -2.44 -3.52 -3.44
C PHE A 150 -3.21 -3.86 -2.16
N VAL A 151 -2.74 -3.38 -1.01
CA VAL A 151 -3.38 -3.65 0.29
C VAL A 151 -4.79 -3.06 0.34
N GLY A 152 -4.98 -1.86 -0.20
CA GLY A 152 -6.29 -1.21 -0.29
C GLY A 152 -7.29 -2.02 -1.12
N ILE A 153 -6.92 -2.42 -2.34
CA ILE A 153 -7.77 -3.23 -3.21
C ILE A 153 -8.05 -4.59 -2.57
N PHE A 154 -7.02 -5.24 -2.03
CA PHE A 154 -7.17 -6.55 -1.39
C PHE A 154 -8.20 -6.52 -0.27
N GLN A 155 -8.12 -5.51 0.60
CA GLN A 155 -9.02 -5.36 1.74
C GLN A 155 -10.42 -4.92 1.31
N PHE A 156 -10.53 -4.08 0.29
CA PHE A 156 -11.80 -3.72 -0.31
C PHE A 156 -12.53 -4.94 -0.90
N LEU A 157 -11.83 -5.77 -1.67
CA LEU A 157 -12.40 -6.99 -2.24
C LEU A 157 -12.80 -7.99 -1.15
N ARG A 158 -11.99 -8.13 -0.08
CA ARG A 158 -12.33 -8.97 1.08
C ARG A 158 -13.60 -8.49 1.77
N TRP A 159 -13.71 -7.18 2.01
CA TRP A 159 -14.90 -6.58 2.60
C TRP A 159 -16.13 -6.79 1.71
N LYS A 160 -15.99 -6.64 0.39
CA LYS A 160 -17.05 -6.90 -0.58
C LYS A 160 -17.53 -8.35 -0.54
N ASP A 161 -16.60 -9.32 -0.51
CA ASP A 161 -16.92 -10.75 -0.47
C ASP A 161 -17.53 -11.20 0.88
N SER A 162 -17.34 -10.43 1.95
CA SER A 162 -17.88 -10.74 3.29
C SER A 162 -19.35 -10.30 3.50
N ARG A 163 -19.92 -9.57 2.54
CA ARG A 163 -21.31 -9.11 2.53
C ARG A 163 -22.15 -10.00 1.61
#